data_AF-D2H8Z4-F1
#
_entry.id   AF-D2H8Z4-F1
#
_cell.length_a   1.000
_cell.length_b   1.000
_cell.length_c   1.000
_cell.angle_alpha   90.00
_cell.angle_beta   90.00
_cell.angle_gamma   90.00
#
_symmetry.space_group_name_H-M   'P 1'
#
loop_
_entity.id
_entity.type
_entity.pdbx_description
1 polymer ?
#
loop_
_entity_poly.entity_id
_entity_poly.type
_entity_poly.pdbx_seq_one_letter_code
_entity_poly.pdbx_strand_id
1 'polypeptide(L)'
;VSEIGKAPLQQALQVTVPYFLDWNGEVYQPTRIQILDIHVPQFDLKFIADFGVRMLVAANFTFQVFRVPEPLELTLPVVLLADARVAQGSIRTPVVSISACFPLFSSAVVFEGSGSVAPGLLVPVQKHIEAVLRNKLCLSLSNLVQGLNVHLGTLIGLNPVGPESQIRYSMINAPNITKDYISLDIDAILLLLGKPIVLPVEATHFVLPAHVGADGTMVTVGLSQDLFDSALLLLQKAGALNLDITGLLKSENNLLNTSMLGQLIPEVARQFPEPMPVALKVRLGTTPVATLRTNNATIQLQPFVEVQAVASNSAFQSLFSFDVV
;
A
#
# COMPACT_ATOMS: atom_id res chain seq x y z
N VAL A 1 -5.48 -9.49 9.96
CA VAL A 1 -5.49 -8.05 9.60
C VAL A 1 -5.79 -7.17 10.80
N SER A 2 -6.80 -7.46 11.64
CA SER A 2 -7.13 -6.67 12.84
C SER A 2 -5.99 -6.55 13.85
N GLU A 3 -5.18 -7.60 14.02
CA GLU A 3 -4.02 -7.59 14.94
C GLU A 3 -3.03 -6.44 14.67
N ILE A 4 -2.82 -6.03 13.41
CA ILE A 4 -1.94 -4.90 13.07
C ILE A 4 -2.51 -3.57 13.58
N GLY A 5 -3.84 -3.43 13.53
CA GLY A 5 -4.53 -2.22 13.98
C GLY A 5 -4.68 -2.13 15.51
N LYS A 6 -4.41 -3.22 16.24
CA LYS A 6 -4.63 -3.34 17.69
C LYS A 6 -3.77 -2.36 18.51
N ALA A 7 -2.47 -2.31 18.23
CA ALA A 7 -1.57 -1.42 18.96
C ALA A 7 -1.85 0.08 18.69
N PRO A 8 -2.01 0.54 17.43
CA PRO A 8 -2.45 1.91 17.16
C PRO A 8 -3.80 2.25 17.81
N LEU A 9 -4.73 1.30 17.84
CA LEU A 9 -6.01 1.47 18.51
C LEU A 9 -5.85 1.64 20.02
N GLN A 10 -5.09 0.76 20.68
CA GLN A 10 -4.79 0.90 22.12
C GLN A 10 -4.19 2.27 22.44
N GLN A 11 -3.25 2.74 21.64
CA GLN A 11 -2.66 4.06 21.79
C GLN A 11 -3.69 5.19 21.60
N ALA A 12 -4.60 5.07 20.63
CA ALA A 12 -5.65 6.06 20.40
C ALA A 12 -6.69 6.10 21.54
N LEU A 13 -6.94 4.96 22.19
CA LEU A 13 -7.87 4.86 23.33
C LEU A 13 -7.28 5.44 24.63
N GLN A 14 -5.97 5.72 24.69
CA GLN A 14 -5.29 6.34 25.84
C GLN A 14 -5.68 7.82 25.96
N VAL A 15 -6.85 8.07 26.53
CA VAL A 15 -7.43 9.41 26.69
C VAL A 15 -7.22 9.97 28.09
N THR A 16 -7.14 11.30 28.21
CA THR A 16 -7.08 11.94 29.53
C THR A 16 -8.45 11.91 30.22
N VAL A 17 -8.50 11.53 31.49
CA VAL A 17 -9.69 11.67 32.34
C VAL A 17 -9.58 12.94 33.18
N PRO A 18 -10.51 13.91 33.07
CA PRO A 18 -10.55 15.07 33.94
C PRO A 18 -10.78 14.70 35.41
N TYR A 19 -10.39 15.60 36.32
CA TYR A 19 -10.67 15.44 37.75
C TYR A 19 -12.15 15.18 38.00
N PHE A 20 -12.43 14.26 38.91
CA PHE A 20 -13.77 14.04 39.45
C PHE A 20 -13.98 14.97 40.65
N LEU A 21 -15.11 15.67 40.69
CA LEU A 21 -15.45 16.54 41.82
C LEU A 21 -16.30 15.74 42.80
N ASP A 22 -15.69 15.27 43.88
CA ASP A 22 -16.37 14.49 44.92
C ASP A 22 -17.05 15.44 45.92
N TRP A 23 -18.31 15.17 46.28
CA TRP A 23 -19.06 15.94 47.26
C TRP A 23 -19.03 15.22 48.61
N ASN A 24 -18.29 15.76 49.56
CA ASN A 24 -18.15 15.16 50.89
C ASN A 24 -19.22 15.62 51.91
N GLY A 25 -20.23 16.38 51.48
CA GLY A 25 -21.25 16.98 52.35
C GLY A 25 -21.06 18.47 52.61
N GLU A 26 -19.84 19.01 52.45
CA GLU A 26 -19.51 20.41 52.72
C GLU A 26 -18.85 21.11 51.52
N VAL A 27 -17.91 20.44 50.83
CA VAL A 27 -17.10 21.01 49.75
C VAL A 27 -16.86 19.99 48.64
N TYR A 28 -16.76 20.47 47.39
CA TYR A 28 -16.29 19.65 46.28
C TYR A 28 -14.77 19.47 46.32
N GLN A 29 -14.30 18.24 46.47
CA GLN A 29 -12.87 17.91 46.44
C GLN A 29 -12.47 17.29 45.10
N PRO A 30 -11.42 17.81 44.43
CA PRO A 30 -10.96 17.26 43.16
C PRO A 30 -10.19 15.94 43.39
N THR A 31 -10.74 14.85 42.89
CA THR A 31 -10.10 13.54 42.86
C THR A 31 -9.47 13.31 41.49
N ARG A 32 -8.17 13.02 41.47
CA ARG A 32 -7.45 12.69 40.23
C ARG A 32 -7.79 11.27 39.80
N ILE A 33 -8.02 11.07 38.51
CA ILE A 33 -8.22 9.76 37.89
C ILE A 33 -7.23 9.62 36.74
N GLN A 34 -6.54 8.50 36.65
CA GLN A 34 -5.57 8.22 35.59
C GLN A 34 -5.81 6.83 34.99
N ILE A 35 -5.73 6.72 33.67
CA ILE A 35 -5.67 5.42 32.99
C ILE A 35 -4.25 4.87 33.15
N LEU A 36 -4.12 3.71 33.79
CA LEU A 36 -2.86 2.98 33.94
C LEU A 36 -2.58 2.10 32.73
N ASP A 37 -3.57 1.34 32.30
CA ASP A 37 -3.44 0.37 31.20
C ASP A 37 -4.75 0.24 30.42
N ILE A 38 -4.62 -0.12 29.15
CA ILE A 38 -5.74 -0.46 28.26
C ILE A 38 -5.41 -1.77 27.57
N HIS A 39 -6.06 -2.85 28.00
CA HIS A 39 -5.92 -4.14 27.37
C HIS A 39 -7.06 -4.37 26.39
N VAL A 40 -6.75 -4.63 25.11
CA VAL A 40 -7.76 -4.97 24.09
C VAL A 40 -7.74 -6.49 23.86
N PRO A 41 -8.56 -7.29 24.55
CA PRO A 41 -8.59 -8.74 24.31
C PRO A 41 -9.11 -9.12 22.92
N GLN A 42 -10.01 -8.31 22.35
CA GLN A 42 -10.71 -8.66 21.10
C GLN A 42 -10.80 -7.44 20.18
N PHE A 43 -10.42 -7.63 18.91
CA PHE A 43 -10.63 -6.65 17.85
C PHE A 43 -11.03 -7.37 16.56
N ASP A 44 -12.31 -7.29 16.24
CA ASP A 44 -12.89 -7.95 15.08
C ASP A 44 -13.35 -6.93 14.04
N LEU A 45 -13.14 -7.30 12.77
CA LEU A 45 -13.58 -6.57 11.60
C LEU A 45 -14.51 -7.46 10.77
N LYS A 46 -15.66 -6.93 10.37
CA LYS A 46 -16.63 -7.62 9.53
C LYS A 46 -17.10 -6.71 8.40
N PHE A 47 -17.19 -7.22 7.18
CA PHE A 47 -17.72 -6.43 6.08
C PHE A 47 -19.24 -6.25 6.18
N ILE A 48 -19.69 -5.05 5.81
CA ILE A 48 -21.10 -4.71 5.59
C ILE A 48 -21.23 -4.41 4.10
N ALA A 49 -21.97 -5.27 3.39
CA ALA A 49 -22.20 -5.13 1.95
C ALA A 49 -22.71 -3.73 1.60
N ASP A 50 -22.20 -3.18 0.49
CA ASP A 50 -22.52 -1.86 -0.05
C ASP A 50 -22.20 -0.67 0.89
N PHE A 51 -21.47 -0.90 1.99
CA PHE A 51 -21.23 0.12 3.00
C PHE A 51 -19.75 0.23 3.43
N GLY A 52 -19.16 -0.85 3.94
CA GLY A 52 -17.84 -0.76 4.58
C GLY A 52 -17.56 -1.87 5.59
N VAL A 53 -17.07 -1.47 6.76
CA VAL A 53 -16.55 -2.37 7.80
C VAL A 53 -17.20 -2.05 9.14
N ARG A 54 -17.70 -3.08 9.81
CA ARG A 54 -18.07 -3.06 11.23
C ARG A 54 -16.87 -3.46 12.08
N MET A 55 -16.61 -2.66 13.09
CA MET A 55 -15.60 -2.86 14.11
C MET A 55 -16.28 -3.26 15.42
N LEU A 56 -15.79 -4.32 16.04
CA LEU A 56 -16.09 -4.68 17.42
C LEU A 56 -14.78 -4.76 18.19
N VAL A 57 -14.65 -3.91 19.20
CA VAL A 57 -13.47 -3.85 20.06
C VAL A 57 -13.92 -4.08 21.49
N ALA A 58 -13.43 -5.14 22.14
CA ALA A 58 -13.56 -5.29 23.58
C ALA A 58 -12.25 -4.81 24.22
N ALA A 59 -12.36 -3.93 25.21
CA ALA A 59 -11.23 -3.33 25.89
C ALA A 59 -11.49 -3.27 27.41
N ASN A 60 -10.46 -3.56 28.20
CA ASN A 60 -10.45 -3.40 29.64
C ASN A 60 -9.59 -2.19 29.98
N PHE A 61 -10.20 -1.18 30.59
CA PHE A 61 -9.51 0.03 31.02
C PHE A 61 -9.24 -0.05 32.52
N THR A 62 -7.95 -0.01 32.90
CA THR A 62 -7.54 0.02 34.29
C THR A 62 -7.28 1.46 34.72
N PHE A 63 -8.02 1.92 35.72
CA PHE A 63 -7.95 3.27 36.26
C PHE A 63 -7.35 3.27 37.66
N GLN A 64 -6.52 4.25 37.96
CA GLN A 64 -6.11 4.63 39.30
C GLN A 64 -6.85 5.89 39.73
N VAL A 65 -7.60 5.77 40.83
CA VAL A 65 -8.32 6.87 41.47
C VAL A 65 -7.52 7.28 42.70
N PHE A 66 -6.96 8.48 42.68
CA PHE A 66 -6.11 9.00 43.75
C PHE A 66 -6.97 9.56 44.88
N ARG A 67 -7.29 8.72 45.86
CA ARG A 67 -8.02 9.07 47.08
C ARG A 67 -7.12 8.90 48.30
N VAL A 68 -7.55 9.49 49.42
CA VAL A 68 -6.88 9.38 50.73
C VAL A 68 -7.67 8.37 51.59
N PRO A 69 -7.03 7.44 52.33
CA PRO A 69 -5.59 7.28 52.54
C PRO A 69 -4.83 6.56 51.42
N GLU A 70 -5.51 5.68 50.66
CA GLU A 70 -4.88 4.84 49.63
C GLU A 70 -5.59 4.93 48.27
N PRO A 71 -4.83 4.94 47.15
CA PRO A 71 -5.39 4.94 45.82
C PRO A 71 -6.21 3.68 45.56
N LEU A 72 -7.23 3.82 44.72
CA LEU A 72 -8.11 2.73 44.33
C LEU A 72 -7.87 2.36 42.87
N GLU A 73 -7.76 1.06 42.60
CA GLU A 73 -7.73 0.55 41.23
C GLU A 73 -9.11 0.06 40.79
N LEU A 74 -9.55 0.51 39.61
CA LEU A 74 -10.85 0.20 39.03
C LEU A 74 -10.66 -0.25 37.59
N THR A 75 -11.12 -1.45 37.25
CA THR A 75 -11.13 -1.95 35.87
C THR A 75 -12.53 -1.82 35.29
N LEU A 76 -12.66 -1.11 34.17
CA LEU A 76 -13.92 -0.93 33.45
C LEU A 76 -13.86 -1.63 32.09
N PRO A 77 -14.64 -2.71 31.88
CA PRO A 77 -14.79 -3.31 30.56
C PRO A 77 -15.68 -2.43 29.66
N VAL A 78 -15.18 -2.20 28.44
CA VAL A 78 -15.83 -1.37 27.42
C VAL A 78 -15.86 -2.14 26.10
N VAL A 79 -17.04 -2.19 25.47
CA VAL A 79 -17.19 -2.68 24.10
C VAL A 79 -17.48 -1.50 23.19
N LEU A 80 -16.60 -1.25 22.22
CA LEU A 80 -16.76 -0.23 21.20
C LEU A 80 -17.28 -0.87 19.92
N LEU A 81 -18.50 -0.51 19.54
CA LEU A 81 -19.10 -0.88 18.26
C LEU A 81 -19.05 0.32 17.33
N ALA A 82 -18.44 0.17 16.16
CA ALA A 82 -18.37 1.26 15.19
C ALA A 82 -18.52 0.76 13.75
N ASP A 83 -19.23 1.54 12.95
CA ASP A 83 -19.42 1.29 11.53
C ASP A 83 -18.61 2.31 10.74
N ALA A 84 -17.63 1.83 10.00
CA ALA A 84 -16.78 2.62 9.12
C ALA A 84 -17.23 2.44 7.67
N ARG A 85 -17.64 3.53 7.03
CA ARG A 85 -17.96 3.56 5.61
C ARG A 85 -16.67 3.66 4.80
N VAL A 86 -16.57 2.86 3.74
CA VAL A 86 -15.46 2.91 2.78
C VAL A 86 -16.00 3.41 1.45
N ALA A 87 -15.40 4.46 0.91
CA ALA A 87 -15.84 5.10 -0.32
C ALA A 87 -14.66 5.64 -1.14
N GLN A 88 -14.94 6.06 -2.37
CA GLN A 88 -13.99 6.83 -3.17
C GLN A 88 -14.06 8.31 -2.76
N GLY A 89 -12.92 8.88 -2.37
CA GLY A 89 -12.77 10.30 -2.08
C GLY A 89 -12.74 11.18 -3.33
N SER A 90 -12.81 12.49 -3.14
CA SER A 90 -12.78 13.49 -4.23
C SER A 90 -11.50 13.44 -5.08
N ILE A 91 -10.39 13.01 -4.49
CA ILE A 91 -9.08 12.85 -5.15
C ILE A 91 -8.87 11.44 -5.74
N ARG A 92 -9.95 10.65 -5.88
CA ARG A 92 -9.92 9.27 -6.40
C ARG A 92 -9.05 8.32 -5.58
N THR A 93 -9.10 8.41 -4.27
CA THR A 93 -8.46 7.47 -3.32
C THR A 93 -9.50 6.79 -2.45
N PRO A 94 -9.18 5.66 -1.81
CA PRO A 94 -10.05 5.10 -0.80
C PRO A 94 -10.06 6.02 0.43
N VAL A 95 -11.26 6.32 0.93
CA VAL A 95 -11.48 7.08 2.16
C VAL A 95 -12.36 6.25 3.08
N VAL A 96 -11.94 6.14 4.34
CA VAL A 96 -12.67 5.48 5.41
C VAL A 96 -13.23 6.54 6.36
N SER A 97 -14.48 6.41 6.79
CA SER A 97 -15.10 7.37 7.71
C SER A 97 -15.97 6.67 8.74
N ILE A 98 -15.85 7.06 10.00
CA ILE A 98 -16.73 6.57 11.07
C ILE A 98 -18.11 7.17 10.87
N SER A 99 -19.09 6.32 10.54
CA SER A 99 -20.49 6.74 10.35
C SER A 99 -21.32 6.56 11.62
N ALA A 100 -21.00 5.55 12.42
CA ALA A 100 -21.64 5.32 13.70
C ALA A 100 -20.61 4.77 14.70
N CYS A 101 -20.73 5.16 15.97
CA CYS A 101 -19.84 4.71 17.03
C CYS A 101 -20.58 4.70 18.37
N PHE A 102 -20.54 3.57 19.06
CA PHE A 102 -21.29 3.30 20.29
C PHE A 102 -20.39 2.60 21.30
N PRO A 103 -19.92 3.31 22.34
CA PRO A 103 -19.26 2.69 23.48
C PRO A 103 -20.33 2.15 24.44
N LEU A 104 -20.23 0.87 24.75
CA LEU A 104 -21.04 0.14 25.70
C LEU A 104 -20.19 -0.17 26.93
N PHE A 105 -20.70 0.16 28.11
CA PHE A 105 -20.00 0.02 29.38
C PHE A 105 -20.63 -1.11 30.18
N SER A 106 -19.79 -1.95 30.78
CA SER A 106 -20.20 -2.96 31.76
C SER A 106 -19.94 -2.46 33.18
N SER A 107 -20.43 -3.19 34.19
CA SER A 107 -20.11 -2.89 35.59
C SER A 107 -18.60 -2.94 35.83
N ALA A 108 -18.07 -1.96 36.57
CA ALA A 108 -16.67 -1.92 36.92
C ALA A 108 -16.31 -3.02 37.94
N VAL A 109 -15.12 -3.59 37.78
CA VAL A 109 -14.50 -4.53 38.74
C VAL A 109 -13.47 -3.74 39.55
N VAL A 110 -13.59 -3.78 40.87
CA VAL A 110 -12.72 -3.07 41.79
C VAL A 110 -11.71 -4.06 42.38
N PHE A 111 -10.41 -3.74 42.30
CA PHE A 111 -9.35 -4.55 42.90
C PHE A 111 -8.93 -3.92 44.24
N GLU A 112 -9.06 -4.69 45.32
CA GLU A 112 -8.87 -4.19 46.69
C GLU A 112 -7.40 -4.13 47.12
N GLY A 113 -7.00 -2.96 47.62
CA GLY A 113 -6.00 -2.84 48.69
C GLY A 113 -6.73 -2.72 50.03
N SER A 114 -6.65 -3.77 50.85
CA SER A 114 -6.87 -3.85 52.33
C SER A 114 -7.87 -2.92 53.06
N GLY A 115 -8.93 -2.40 52.44
CA GLY A 115 -9.94 -1.58 53.14
C GLY A 115 -11.29 -1.48 52.44
N SER A 116 -12.35 -1.84 53.18
CA SER A 116 -13.77 -1.73 52.79
C SER A 116 -14.09 -0.38 52.13
N VAL A 117 -14.37 -0.40 50.82
CA VAL A 117 -14.78 0.78 50.08
C VAL A 117 -16.18 1.20 50.51
N ALA A 118 -16.39 2.48 50.82
CA ALA A 118 -17.72 3.04 50.93
C ALA A 118 -18.43 2.96 49.55
N PRO A 119 -19.54 2.22 49.39
CA PRO A 119 -20.23 2.06 48.10
C PRO A 119 -20.67 3.38 47.46
N GLY A 120 -20.74 4.46 48.24
CA GLY A 120 -21.19 5.78 47.83
C GLY A 120 -20.29 6.52 46.82
N LEU A 121 -18.97 6.27 46.80
CA LEU A 121 -18.02 6.98 45.91
C LEU A 121 -17.78 6.26 44.57
N LEU A 122 -17.93 4.94 44.54
CA LEU A 122 -17.67 4.13 43.34
C LEU A 122 -18.64 4.44 42.20
N VAL A 123 -19.93 4.56 42.52
CA VAL A 123 -20.97 4.79 41.51
C VAL A 123 -20.82 6.16 40.84
N PRO A 124 -20.62 7.28 41.56
CA PRO A 124 -20.33 8.58 40.96
C PRO A 124 -19.05 8.61 40.11
N VAL A 125 -17.96 8.00 40.61
CA VAL A 125 -16.68 7.94 39.89
C VAL A 125 -16.81 7.14 38.60
N GLN A 126 -17.45 5.96 38.65
CA GLN A 126 -17.71 5.16 37.46
C GLN A 126 -18.55 5.94 36.44
N LYS A 127 -19.64 6.58 36.87
CA LYS A 127 -20.48 7.42 35.98
C LYS A 127 -19.70 8.56 35.33
N HIS A 128 -18.81 9.21 36.08
CA HIS A 128 -17.92 10.25 35.56
C HIS A 128 -16.97 9.69 34.49
N ILE A 129 -16.31 8.57 34.77
CA ILE A 129 -15.43 7.88 33.82
C ILE A 129 -16.21 7.50 32.56
N GLU A 130 -17.38 6.86 32.69
CA GLU A 130 -18.23 6.47 31.55
C GLU A 130 -18.63 7.68 30.69
N ALA A 131 -19.02 8.80 31.31
CA ALA A 131 -19.36 10.02 30.58
C ALA A 131 -18.16 10.58 29.80
N VAL A 132 -16.97 10.59 30.41
CA VAL A 132 -15.73 11.05 29.77
C VAL A 132 -15.37 10.13 28.60
N LEU A 133 -15.36 8.82 28.81
CA LEU A 133 -15.06 7.83 27.77
C LEU A 133 -16.08 7.90 26.64
N ARG A 134 -17.37 8.03 26.93
CA ARG A 134 -18.42 8.17 25.91
C ARG A 134 -18.15 9.35 24.98
N ASN A 135 -17.67 10.46 25.53
CA ASN A 135 -17.34 11.65 24.75
C ASN A 135 -16.03 11.51 23.97
N LYS A 136 -15.02 10.80 24.51
CA LYS A 136 -13.67 10.77 23.93
C LYS A 136 -13.40 9.57 23.02
N LEU A 137 -13.91 8.38 23.31
CA LEU A 137 -13.52 7.16 22.59
C LEU A 137 -13.89 7.20 21.10
N CYS A 138 -15.09 7.69 20.76
CA CYS A 138 -15.51 7.82 19.37
C CYS A 138 -14.72 8.90 18.60
N LEU A 139 -14.33 9.98 19.28
CA LEU A 139 -13.45 11.00 18.69
C LEU A 139 -12.04 10.44 18.46
N SER A 140 -11.49 9.72 19.43
CA SER A 140 -10.21 9.01 19.29
C SER A 140 -10.21 8.04 18.11
N LEU A 141 -11.27 7.23 17.98
CA LEU A 141 -11.42 6.30 16.87
C LEU A 141 -11.51 7.04 15.53
N SER A 142 -12.26 8.14 15.48
CA SER A 142 -12.39 8.96 14.27
C SER A 142 -11.05 9.58 13.86
N ASN A 143 -10.26 10.07 14.83
CA ASN A 143 -8.92 10.60 14.58
C ASN A 143 -7.96 9.51 14.10
N LEU A 144 -8.04 8.29 14.64
CA LEU A 144 -7.24 7.16 14.17
C LEU A 144 -7.56 6.84 12.70
N VAL A 145 -8.85 6.78 12.34
CA VAL A 145 -9.28 6.58 10.95
C VAL A 145 -8.86 7.74 10.05
N GLN A 146 -8.85 8.97 10.56
CA GLN A 146 -8.31 10.11 9.81
C GLN A 146 -6.80 9.94 9.54
N GLY A 147 -6.03 9.42 10.50
CA GLY A 147 -4.64 9.05 10.29
C GLY A 147 -4.46 7.99 9.19
N LEU A 148 -5.35 6.99 9.15
CA LEU A 148 -5.38 6.01 8.05
C LEU A 148 -5.65 6.69 6.70
N ASN A 149 -6.60 7.63 6.63
CA ASN A 149 -6.89 8.38 5.41
C ASN A 149 -5.71 9.22 4.93
N VAL A 150 -4.90 9.77 5.84
CA VAL A 150 -3.66 10.48 5.45
C VAL A 150 -2.71 9.52 4.74
N HIS A 151 -2.56 8.29 5.26
CA HIS A 151 -1.72 7.29 4.61
C HIS A 151 -2.30 6.82 3.28
N LEU A 152 -3.61 6.57 3.20
CA LEU A 152 -4.28 6.22 1.93
C LEU A 152 -4.19 7.36 0.89
N GLY A 153 -4.17 8.61 1.35
CA GLY A 153 -3.98 9.78 0.51
C GLY A 153 -2.62 9.85 -0.17
N THR A 154 -1.58 9.19 0.37
CA THR A 154 -0.25 9.18 -0.28
C THR A 154 -0.22 8.33 -1.56
N LEU A 155 -1.22 7.47 -1.78
CA LEU A 155 -1.31 6.60 -2.95
C LEU A 155 -1.42 7.38 -4.28
N ILE A 156 -1.88 8.63 -4.25
CA ILE A 156 -1.91 9.51 -5.43
C ILE A 156 -0.53 10.08 -5.79
N GLY A 157 0.45 9.88 -4.92
CA GLY A 157 1.81 10.36 -5.12
C GLY A 157 2.40 9.80 -6.41
N LEU A 158 3.25 10.59 -7.06
CA LEU A 158 4.07 10.12 -8.16
C LEU A 158 5.22 9.29 -7.59
N ASN A 159 5.23 8.00 -7.88
CA ASN A 159 6.27 7.08 -7.44
C ASN A 159 7.27 6.89 -8.59
N PRO A 160 8.58 7.08 -8.37
CA PRO A 160 9.57 6.85 -9.41
C PRO A 160 9.69 5.36 -9.74
N VAL A 161 9.75 5.03 -11.04
CA VAL A 161 9.97 3.67 -11.56
C VAL A 161 11.19 3.60 -12.49
N GLY A 162 11.93 4.71 -12.62
CA GLY A 162 13.16 4.83 -13.38
C GLY A 162 13.67 6.28 -13.37
N PRO A 163 14.78 6.58 -14.07
CA PRO A 163 15.41 7.91 -14.04
C PRO A 163 14.47 9.05 -14.45
N GLU A 164 13.60 8.79 -15.42
CA GLU A 164 12.67 9.77 -16.00
C GLU A 164 11.23 9.25 -16.03
N SER A 165 10.95 8.16 -15.34
CA SER A 165 9.67 7.47 -15.35
C SER A 165 9.01 7.42 -13.98
N GLN A 166 7.70 7.59 -13.97
CA GLN A 166 6.87 7.65 -12.77
C GLN A 166 5.60 6.83 -12.94
N ILE A 167 5.01 6.41 -11.84
CA ILE A 167 3.70 5.77 -11.78
C ILE A 167 2.80 6.51 -10.78
N ARG A 168 1.53 6.65 -11.13
CA ARG A 168 0.49 7.22 -10.26
C ARG A 168 -0.71 6.29 -10.24
N TYR A 169 -1.25 6.05 -9.05
CA TYR A 169 -2.44 5.24 -8.86
C TYR A 169 -3.67 6.11 -8.60
N SER A 170 -4.82 5.71 -9.12
CA SER A 170 -6.11 6.33 -8.77
C SER A 170 -7.24 5.33 -8.87
N MET A 171 -8.25 5.43 -8.00
CA MET A 171 -9.46 4.61 -8.11
C MET A 171 -10.28 5.03 -9.32
N ILE A 172 -10.80 4.05 -10.05
CA ILE A 172 -11.65 4.25 -11.22
C ILE A 172 -13.09 4.54 -10.79
N ASN A 173 -13.59 3.79 -9.81
CA ASN A 173 -14.97 3.83 -9.31
C ASN A 173 -15.00 3.63 -7.79
N ALA A 174 -16.20 3.73 -7.21
CA ALA A 174 -16.45 3.38 -5.82
C ALA A 174 -16.05 1.92 -5.53
N PRO A 175 -15.56 1.63 -4.31
CA PRO A 175 -15.21 0.27 -3.90
C PRO A 175 -16.43 -0.66 -3.98
N ASN A 176 -16.23 -1.88 -4.48
CA ASN A 176 -17.26 -2.93 -4.41
C ASN A 176 -17.09 -3.70 -3.09
N ILE A 177 -18.13 -3.73 -2.26
CA ILE A 177 -18.07 -4.26 -0.90
C ILE A 177 -19.14 -5.33 -0.74
N THR A 178 -18.71 -6.56 -0.49
CA THR A 178 -19.59 -7.70 -0.23
C THR A 178 -19.53 -8.08 1.26
N LYS A 179 -20.15 -9.20 1.64
CA LYS A 179 -20.01 -9.75 3.00
C LYS A 179 -18.64 -10.38 3.25
N ASP A 180 -17.90 -10.67 2.18
CA ASP A 180 -16.69 -11.50 2.21
C ASP A 180 -15.43 -10.73 1.80
N TYR A 181 -15.55 -9.66 1.00
CA TYR A 181 -14.40 -8.88 0.53
C TYR A 181 -14.73 -7.42 0.24
N ILE A 182 -13.68 -6.60 0.18
CA ILE A 182 -13.67 -5.27 -0.44
C ILE A 182 -12.78 -5.34 -1.68
N SER A 183 -13.27 -4.84 -2.81
CA SER A 183 -12.53 -4.75 -4.07
C SER A 183 -12.38 -3.29 -4.49
N LEU A 184 -11.16 -2.95 -4.94
CA LEU A 184 -10.78 -1.61 -5.38
C LEU A 184 -10.28 -1.70 -6.82
N ASP A 185 -10.99 -1.04 -7.74
CA ASP A 185 -10.55 -0.91 -9.12
C ASP A 185 -9.60 0.29 -9.23
N ILE A 186 -8.34 0.01 -9.56
CA ILE A 186 -7.25 0.98 -9.58
C ILE A 186 -6.70 1.13 -10.99
N ASP A 187 -6.65 2.37 -11.46
CA ASP A 187 -5.90 2.79 -12.63
C ASP A 187 -4.47 3.12 -12.25
N ALA A 188 -3.52 2.63 -13.05
CA ALA A 188 -2.09 2.79 -12.87
C ALA A 188 -1.51 3.55 -14.07
N ILE A 189 -1.36 4.87 -13.90
CA ILE A 189 -0.92 5.78 -14.95
C ILE A 189 0.60 5.85 -14.92
N LEU A 190 1.24 5.35 -15.97
CA LEU A 190 2.68 5.47 -16.19
C LEU A 190 2.99 6.79 -16.91
N LEU A 191 4.06 7.45 -16.50
CA LEU A 191 4.52 8.71 -17.06
C LEU A 191 5.99 8.64 -17.44
N LEU A 192 6.35 9.21 -18.58
CA LEU A 192 7.74 9.43 -19.02
C LEU A 192 7.94 10.92 -19.21
N LEU A 193 8.95 11.50 -18.54
CA LEU A 193 9.20 12.95 -18.56
C LEU A 193 7.95 13.78 -18.20
N GLY A 194 7.16 13.28 -17.25
CA GLY A 194 5.90 13.90 -16.81
C GLY A 194 4.72 13.77 -17.78
N LYS A 195 4.88 13.08 -18.92
CA LYS A 195 3.80 12.84 -19.89
C LYS A 195 3.21 11.44 -19.73
N PRO A 196 1.88 11.29 -19.65
CA PRO A 196 1.25 9.97 -19.56
C PRO A 196 1.56 9.10 -20.77
N ILE A 197 1.76 7.81 -20.52
CA ILE A 197 1.78 6.78 -21.54
C ILE A 197 0.34 6.46 -21.91
N VAL A 198 0.03 6.59 -23.20
CA VAL A 198 -1.30 6.34 -23.75
C VAL A 198 -1.17 5.19 -24.72
N LEU A 199 -1.96 4.13 -24.50
CA LEU A 199 -2.05 3.01 -25.41
C LEU A 199 -2.87 3.37 -26.66
N PRO A 200 -2.57 2.80 -27.84
CA PRO A 200 -3.31 3.10 -29.07
C PRO A 200 -4.72 2.51 -29.11
N VAL A 201 -5.01 1.52 -28.26
CA VAL A 201 -6.26 0.75 -28.22
C VAL A 201 -7.00 1.09 -26.92
N GLU A 202 -8.34 1.16 -26.97
CA GLU A 202 -9.14 1.31 -25.76
C GLU A 202 -8.90 0.14 -24.80
N ALA A 203 -8.76 0.46 -23.51
CA ALA A 203 -8.47 -0.51 -22.48
C ALA A 203 -9.53 -1.60 -22.43
N THR A 204 -9.09 -2.85 -22.35
CA THR A 204 -9.99 -3.99 -22.22
C THR A 204 -10.53 -4.05 -20.80
N HIS A 205 -11.82 -4.37 -20.64
CA HIS A 205 -12.42 -4.47 -19.32
C HIS A 205 -11.77 -5.61 -18.54
N PHE A 206 -10.99 -5.26 -17.51
CA PHE A 206 -10.32 -6.21 -16.64
C PHE A 206 -11.22 -6.54 -15.45
N VAL A 207 -11.51 -7.82 -15.24
CA VAL A 207 -12.27 -8.28 -14.08
C VAL A 207 -11.46 -9.35 -13.38
N LEU A 208 -11.21 -9.14 -12.10
CA LEU A 208 -10.68 -10.19 -11.24
C LEU A 208 -11.70 -11.33 -11.14
N PRO A 209 -11.31 -12.59 -11.35
CA PRO A 209 -12.23 -13.70 -11.10
C PRO A 209 -12.67 -13.65 -9.63
N ALA A 210 -13.92 -14.04 -9.35
CA ALA A 210 -14.42 -14.08 -7.99
C ALA A 210 -13.59 -15.08 -7.18
N HIS A 211 -12.66 -14.58 -6.35
CA HIS A 211 -11.86 -15.39 -5.43
C HIS A 211 -12.50 -15.33 -4.04
N VAL A 212 -13.77 -15.74 -3.96
CA VAL A 212 -14.45 -15.94 -2.68
C VAL A 212 -13.97 -17.28 -2.12
N GLY A 213 -13.32 -17.26 -0.96
CA GLY A 213 -13.02 -18.49 -0.20
C GLY A 213 -11.74 -19.24 -0.57
N ALA A 214 -10.74 -18.60 -1.17
CA ALA A 214 -9.40 -19.18 -1.22
C ALA A 214 -8.74 -19.08 0.17
N ASP A 215 -8.91 -20.13 0.98
CA ASP A 215 -8.36 -20.21 2.33
C ASP A 215 -6.88 -19.80 2.36
N GLY A 216 -6.54 -18.88 3.26
CA GLY A 216 -5.15 -18.42 3.48
C GLY A 216 -4.70 -17.19 2.70
N THR A 217 -5.51 -16.61 1.80
CA THR A 217 -5.13 -15.38 1.06
C THR A 217 -5.79 -14.13 1.66
N MET A 218 -4.99 -13.16 2.11
CA MET A 218 -5.51 -11.89 2.68
C MET A 218 -5.79 -10.81 1.63
N VAL A 219 -5.03 -10.80 0.53
CA VAL A 219 -5.14 -9.80 -0.56
C VAL A 219 -4.88 -10.49 -1.89
N THR A 220 -5.72 -10.23 -2.88
CA THR A 220 -5.50 -10.64 -4.28
C THR A 220 -5.29 -9.39 -5.12
N VAL A 221 -4.22 -9.38 -5.93
CA VAL A 221 -3.92 -8.28 -6.86
C VAL A 221 -4.02 -8.81 -8.28
N GLY A 222 -4.83 -8.15 -9.09
CA GLY A 222 -4.96 -8.42 -10.51
C GLY A 222 -4.23 -7.36 -11.32
N LEU A 223 -3.40 -7.78 -12.27
CA LEU A 223 -2.70 -6.90 -13.19
C LEU A 223 -3.23 -7.18 -14.60
N SER A 224 -3.77 -6.16 -15.26
CA SER A 224 -4.26 -6.27 -16.63
C SER A 224 -3.11 -6.38 -17.62
N GLN A 225 -3.36 -6.97 -18.80
CA GLN A 225 -2.40 -6.97 -19.90
C GLN A 225 -2.04 -5.52 -20.31
N ASP A 226 -3.02 -4.62 -20.33
CA ASP A 226 -2.85 -3.20 -20.64
C ASP A 226 -1.82 -2.50 -19.73
N LEU A 227 -1.71 -2.92 -18.46
CA LEU A 227 -0.66 -2.43 -17.57
C LEU A 227 0.74 -2.81 -18.07
N PHE A 228 0.92 -4.07 -18.50
CA PHE A 228 2.18 -4.55 -19.05
C PHE A 228 2.48 -3.88 -20.40
N ASP A 229 1.49 -3.74 -21.28
CA ASP A 229 1.64 -3.05 -22.55
C ASP A 229 2.05 -1.58 -22.34
N SER A 230 1.47 -0.91 -21.33
CA SER A 230 1.85 0.46 -20.95
C SER A 230 3.28 0.53 -20.41
N ALA A 231 3.68 -0.43 -19.58
CA ALA A 231 5.05 -0.52 -19.04
C ALA A 231 6.08 -0.78 -20.15
N LEU A 232 5.77 -1.67 -21.08
CA LEU A 232 6.64 -2.00 -22.21
C LEU A 232 6.76 -0.81 -23.18
N LEU A 233 5.66 -0.10 -23.45
CA LEU A 233 5.68 1.15 -24.22
C LEU A 233 6.51 2.24 -23.53
N LEU A 234 6.42 2.35 -22.20
CA LEU A 234 7.25 3.26 -21.42
C LEU A 234 8.74 2.92 -21.59
N LEU A 235 9.12 1.66 -21.40
CA LEU A 235 10.51 1.21 -21.49
C LEU A 235 11.07 1.40 -22.90
N GLN A 236 10.26 1.15 -23.92
CA GLN A 236 10.61 1.38 -25.33
C GLN A 236 10.86 2.87 -25.59
N LYS A 237 9.94 3.76 -25.20
CA LYS A 237 10.09 5.21 -25.40
C LYS A 237 11.24 5.81 -24.60
N ALA A 238 11.52 5.27 -23.42
CA ALA A 238 12.67 5.64 -22.60
C ALA A 238 14.01 5.14 -23.18
N GLY A 239 13.98 4.29 -24.22
CA GLY A 239 15.18 3.66 -24.76
C GLY A 239 15.82 2.64 -23.81
N ALA A 240 15.13 2.24 -22.75
CA ALA A 240 15.63 1.33 -21.72
C ALA A 240 15.79 -0.12 -22.22
N LEU A 241 15.19 -0.44 -23.37
CA LEU A 241 15.30 -1.73 -24.05
C LEU A 241 16.38 -1.76 -25.15
N ASN A 242 17.12 -0.67 -25.32
CA ASN A 242 18.24 -0.61 -26.27
C ASN A 242 19.50 -1.20 -25.63
N LEU A 243 20.31 -1.89 -26.43
CA LEU A 243 21.54 -2.53 -25.97
C LEU A 243 22.66 -2.33 -27.00
N ASP A 244 23.85 -1.94 -26.53
CA ASP A 244 25.05 -1.85 -27.35
C ASP A 244 26.04 -2.93 -26.88
N ILE A 245 26.39 -3.86 -27.77
CA ILE A 245 27.34 -4.94 -27.51
C ILE A 245 28.59 -4.69 -28.34
N THR A 246 29.71 -4.40 -27.69
CA THR A 246 30.96 -4.09 -28.40
C THR A 246 31.99 -5.17 -28.15
N GLY A 247 32.58 -5.70 -29.23
CA GLY A 247 33.72 -6.61 -29.15
C GLY A 247 34.95 -5.94 -28.53
N LEU A 248 35.69 -6.65 -27.69
CA LEU A 248 36.92 -6.15 -27.06
C LEU A 248 38.16 -6.44 -27.91
N LEU A 249 38.96 -5.41 -28.19
CA LEU A 249 40.17 -5.47 -29.05
C LEU A 249 41.29 -6.41 -28.58
N LYS A 250 41.23 -6.95 -27.35
CA LYS A 250 42.40 -7.61 -26.71
C LYS A 250 42.03 -8.81 -25.83
N SER A 251 40.98 -9.53 -26.19
CA SER A 251 40.69 -10.84 -25.58
C SER A 251 40.87 -11.91 -26.64
N GLU A 252 41.68 -12.92 -26.37
CA GLU A 252 41.86 -14.08 -27.25
C GLU A 252 40.53 -14.83 -27.51
N ASN A 253 39.51 -14.58 -26.68
CA ASN A 253 38.16 -15.13 -26.80
C ASN A 253 37.12 -14.14 -27.40
N ASN A 254 37.53 -13.00 -27.98
CA ASN A 254 36.56 -12.08 -28.57
C ASN A 254 36.06 -12.56 -29.95
N LEU A 255 34.85 -13.09 -29.98
CA LEU A 255 34.16 -13.56 -31.18
C LEU A 255 33.54 -12.44 -32.05
N LEU A 256 33.40 -11.21 -31.52
CA LEU A 256 32.79 -10.07 -32.24
C LEU A 256 33.85 -9.21 -32.93
N ASN A 257 34.36 -9.70 -34.06
CA ASN A 257 35.32 -9.00 -34.90
C ASN A 257 35.05 -9.25 -36.40
N THR A 258 35.64 -8.41 -37.25
CA THR A 258 35.44 -8.48 -38.71
C THR A 258 36.05 -9.72 -39.34
N SER A 259 37.08 -10.34 -38.75
CA SER A 259 37.67 -11.56 -39.31
C SER A 259 36.75 -12.77 -39.13
N MET A 260 36.06 -12.88 -37.99
CA MET A 260 35.02 -13.90 -37.78
C MET A 260 33.81 -13.68 -38.71
N LEU A 261 33.33 -12.43 -38.85
CA LEU A 261 32.26 -12.13 -39.82
C LEU A 261 32.70 -12.40 -41.26
N GLY A 262 33.95 -12.11 -41.60
CA GLY A 262 34.54 -12.30 -42.92
C GLY A 262 34.61 -13.76 -43.37
N GLN A 263 34.57 -14.71 -42.44
CA GLN A 263 34.44 -16.14 -42.76
C GLN A 263 33.07 -16.49 -43.37
N LEU A 264 32.04 -15.70 -43.05
CA LEU A 264 30.67 -15.88 -43.55
C LEU A 264 30.30 -14.89 -44.65
N ILE A 265 30.84 -13.66 -44.59
CA ILE A 265 30.54 -12.55 -45.51
C ILE A 265 31.84 -12.07 -46.17
N PRO A 266 32.19 -12.57 -47.37
CA PRO A 266 33.48 -12.28 -48.02
C PRO A 266 33.77 -10.79 -48.26
N GLU A 267 32.73 -9.98 -48.48
CA GLU A 267 32.83 -8.53 -48.66
C GLU A 267 33.43 -7.85 -47.42
N VAL A 268 33.08 -8.33 -46.21
CA VAL A 268 33.64 -7.84 -44.95
C VAL A 268 35.13 -8.16 -44.87
N ALA A 269 35.55 -9.36 -45.26
CA ALA A 269 36.97 -9.74 -45.29
C ALA A 269 37.79 -8.90 -46.29
N ARG A 270 37.21 -8.57 -47.45
CA ARG A 270 37.87 -7.69 -48.43
C ARG A 270 38.00 -6.25 -47.94
N GLN A 271 36.98 -5.74 -47.26
CA GLN A 271 36.96 -4.37 -46.77
C GLN A 271 37.82 -4.18 -45.51
N PHE A 272 37.94 -5.22 -44.67
CA PHE A 272 38.70 -5.22 -43.43
C PHE A 272 39.73 -6.36 -43.39
N PRO A 273 40.88 -6.22 -44.10
CA PRO A 273 41.94 -7.23 -44.10
C PRO A 273 42.57 -7.44 -42.73
N GLU A 274 42.65 -6.38 -41.93
CA GLU A 274 43.05 -6.43 -40.52
C GLU A 274 41.81 -6.57 -39.63
N PRO A 275 41.79 -7.50 -38.65
CA PRO A 275 40.65 -7.68 -37.76
C PRO A 275 40.34 -6.40 -36.97
N MET A 276 39.10 -5.93 -37.09
CA MET A 276 38.56 -4.81 -36.31
C MET A 276 37.42 -5.29 -35.41
N PRO A 277 37.17 -4.63 -34.26
CA PRO A 277 36.03 -4.94 -33.41
C PRO A 277 34.73 -4.67 -34.13
N VAL A 278 33.74 -5.45 -33.77
CA VAL A 278 32.35 -5.22 -34.19
C VAL A 278 31.55 -4.74 -33.00
N ALA A 279 30.72 -3.73 -33.23
CA ALA A 279 29.67 -3.30 -32.32
C ALA A 279 28.31 -3.68 -32.89
N LEU A 280 27.45 -4.27 -32.05
CA LEU A 280 26.05 -4.55 -32.34
C LEU A 280 25.21 -3.51 -31.61
N LYS A 281 24.50 -2.68 -32.35
CA LYS A 281 23.51 -1.75 -31.79
C LYS A 281 22.15 -2.36 -31.93
N VAL A 282 21.64 -2.91 -30.82
CA VAL A 282 20.31 -3.47 -30.72
C VAL A 282 19.35 -2.34 -30.33
N ARG A 283 18.34 -2.11 -31.17
CA ARG A 283 17.35 -1.05 -31.00
C ARG A 283 15.96 -1.63 -31.08
N LEU A 284 15.10 -1.25 -30.13
CA LEU A 284 13.71 -1.67 -30.13
C LEU A 284 12.83 -0.57 -30.73
N GLY A 285 12.63 -0.64 -32.05
CA GLY A 285 11.85 0.35 -32.79
C GLY A 285 10.34 0.19 -32.60
N THR A 286 9.87 -1.04 -32.42
CA THR A 286 8.46 -1.37 -32.20
C THR A 286 8.16 -1.59 -30.72
N THR A 287 6.91 -1.34 -30.32
CA THR A 287 6.45 -1.58 -28.95
C THR A 287 6.38 -3.09 -28.70
N PRO A 288 7.01 -3.61 -27.62
CA PRO A 288 6.82 -4.99 -27.22
C PRO A 288 5.35 -5.30 -26.96
N VAL A 289 4.91 -6.50 -27.31
CA VAL A 289 3.54 -6.95 -27.03
C VAL A 289 3.58 -7.98 -25.92
N ALA A 290 2.86 -7.72 -24.81
CA ALA A 290 2.62 -8.73 -23.81
C ALA A 290 1.40 -9.57 -24.19
N THR A 291 1.46 -10.88 -23.91
CA THR A 291 0.28 -11.74 -24.01
C THR A 291 0.16 -12.56 -22.74
N LEU A 292 -0.93 -12.35 -22.02
CA LEU A 292 -1.24 -13.08 -20.80
C LEU A 292 -2.33 -14.10 -21.06
N ARG A 293 -2.03 -15.37 -20.79
CA ARG A 293 -2.96 -16.50 -20.85
C ARG A 293 -2.90 -17.26 -19.52
N THR A 294 -3.88 -18.12 -19.29
CA THR A 294 -3.85 -19.00 -18.12
C THR A 294 -2.56 -19.81 -18.10
N ASN A 295 -1.78 -19.71 -17.02
CA ASN A 295 -0.49 -20.38 -16.82
C ASN A 295 0.61 -20.04 -17.84
N ASN A 296 0.46 -18.96 -18.62
CA ASN A 296 1.45 -18.58 -19.63
C ASN A 296 1.50 -17.06 -19.80
N ALA A 297 2.69 -16.50 -19.73
CA ALA A 297 2.96 -15.11 -20.06
C ALA A 297 4.09 -15.06 -21.08
N THR A 298 3.85 -14.40 -22.22
CA THR A 298 4.88 -14.17 -23.25
C THR A 298 5.06 -12.69 -23.52
N ILE A 299 6.29 -12.30 -23.85
CA ILE A 299 6.61 -10.98 -24.38
C ILE A 299 7.23 -11.20 -25.75
N GLN A 300 6.68 -10.53 -26.76
CA GLN A 300 7.27 -10.53 -28.10
C GLN A 300 8.09 -9.26 -28.30
N LEU A 301 9.35 -9.43 -28.67
CA LEU A 301 10.28 -8.37 -29.01
C LEU A 301 10.63 -8.48 -30.49
N GLN A 302 10.72 -7.35 -31.18
CA GLN A 302 11.19 -7.27 -32.57
C GLN A 302 12.34 -6.27 -32.64
N PRO A 303 13.55 -6.66 -32.20
CA PRO A 303 14.69 -5.78 -32.24
C PRO A 303 15.24 -5.64 -33.66
N PHE A 304 15.65 -4.41 -33.98
CA PHE A 304 16.50 -4.08 -35.10
C PHE A 304 17.94 -4.12 -34.62
N VAL A 305 18.82 -4.82 -35.34
CA VAL A 305 20.24 -4.90 -35.02
C VAL A 305 21.04 -4.25 -36.14
N GLU A 306 21.80 -3.21 -35.78
CA GLU A 306 22.81 -2.64 -36.68
C GLU A 306 24.19 -3.17 -36.30
N VAL A 307 24.90 -3.72 -37.29
CA VAL A 307 26.26 -4.24 -37.13
C VAL A 307 27.25 -3.22 -37.67
N GLN A 308 28.18 -2.79 -36.83
CA GLN A 308 29.16 -1.76 -37.17
C GLN A 308 30.59 -2.26 -36.91
N ALA A 309 31.52 -1.99 -37.82
CA ALA A 309 32.94 -2.08 -37.54
C ALA A 309 33.39 -0.82 -36.76
N VAL A 310 34.25 -1.00 -35.77
CA VAL A 310 34.81 0.09 -34.98
C VAL A 310 36.22 0.36 -35.47
N ALA A 311 36.41 1.48 -36.17
CA ALA A 311 37.71 1.87 -36.68
C ALA A 311 38.63 2.38 -35.54
N SER A 312 39.95 2.38 -35.80
CA SER A 312 40.98 2.78 -34.82
C SER A 312 40.85 4.22 -34.31
N ASN A 313 40.19 5.09 -35.08
CA ASN A 313 39.85 6.47 -34.70
C ASN A 313 38.52 6.57 -33.93
N SER A 314 37.97 5.45 -33.46
CA SER A 314 36.64 5.34 -32.83
C SER A 314 35.47 5.72 -33.74
N ALA A 315 35.67 5.80 -35.06
CA ALA A 315 34.58 5.94 -36.00
C ALA A 315 33.82 4.61 -36.15
N PHE A 316 32.50 4.68 -36.16
CA PHE A 316 31.65 3.52 -36.44
C PHE A 316 31.34 3.48 -37.93
N GLN A 317 31.61 2.35 -38.57
CA GLN A 317 31.26 2.10 -39.95
C GLN A 317 30.18 1.02 -40.02
N SER A 318 28.99 1.39 -40.50
CA SER A 318 27.89 0.45 -40.68
C SER A 318 28.26 -0.61 -41.73
N LEU A 319 28.08 -1.89 -41.38
CA LEU A 319 28.31 -3.02 -42.26
C LEU A 319 26.98 -3.47 -42.89
N PHE A 320 26.02 -3.79 -42.05
CA PHE A 320 24.66 -4.20 -42.43
C PHE A 320 23.73 -4.10 -41.23
N SER A 321 22.43 -4.22 -41.48
CA SER A 321 21.41 -4.28 -40.44
C SER A 321 20.36 -5.34 -40.76
N PHE A 322 19.68 -5.82 -39.73
CA PHE A 322 18.62 -6.80 -39.87
C PHE A 322 17.60 -6.69 -38.74
N ASP A 323 16.37 -7.06 -39.04
CA ASP A 323 15.32 -7.27 -38.06
C ASP A 323 15.38 -8.71 -37.54
N VAL A 324 15.26 -8.88 -36.23
CA VAL A 324 15.07 -10.20 -35.60
C VAL A 324 13.58 -10.44 -35.47
N VAL A 325 13.10 -11.49 -36.14
CA VAL A 325 11.69 -11.90 -36.19
C VAL A 325 11.42 -13.06 -35.22
#